data_AF-A0AAE1JWN5-F1
#
_entry.id   AF-A0AAE1JWN5-F1
#
_cell.length_a   1.000
_cell.length_b   1.000
_cell.length_c   1.000
_cell.angle_alpha   90.00
_cell.angle_beta   90.00
_cell.angle_gamma   90.00
#
_symmetry.space_group_name_H-M   'P 1'
#
loop_
_entity.id
_entity.type
_entity.pdbx_description
1 polymer ?
#
loop_
_entity_poly.entity_id
_entity_poly.type
_entity_poly.pdbx_seq_one_letter_code
_entity_poly.pdbx_strand_id
1 'polypeptide(L)'
;MAQQIGRNPVPRRSYHVFLSFRGEDTRHGFTDHLYAKLKQRGVITFMDNQGLKKGQSISTELLRAIEESLFSVVVLSQNYASSTWCLDELNKIVESRRLYGRGIFPVFYGVDPSHVRHQRGKFAEAFIKHEERFGDDQDKIRRWRDALTEVANLSGWESKDRDEGELIESIVEGVWKNLRPQLPSLVDTLNVIDSNIQEIDGIVRESLENFYRPKQNDPDRQPTKCCCFSIRL
;
A
#
# COMPACT_ATOMS: atom_id res chain seq x y z
N MET A 1 6.06 13.36 37.56
CA MET A 1 5.47 13.56 36.22
C MET A 1 6.20 12.64 35.25
N ALA A 2 5.61 11.49 34.93
CA ALA A 2 6.19 10.59 33.94
C ALA A 2 5.80 11.08 32.54
N GLN A 3 6.79 11.44 31.73
CA GLN A 3 6.60 11.77 30.32
C GLN A 3 6.12 10.51 29.58
N GLN A 4 4.90 10.55 29.06
CA GLN A 4 4.44 9.56 28.09
C GLN A 4 5.26 9.75 26.81
N ILE A 5 6.11 8.78 26.51
CA ILE A 5 6.75 8.63 25.20
C ILE A 5 5.61 8.37 24.21
N GLY A 6 5.26 9.39 23.42
CA GLY A 6 4.31 9.27 22.33
C GLY A 6 4.80 8.21 21.35
N ARG A 7 4.22 7.01 21.42
CA ARG A 7 4.28 6.06 20.31
C ARG A 7 3.58 6.75 19.15
N ASN A 8 4.33 7.15 18.12
CA ASN A 8 3.72 7.51 16.85
C ASN A 8 2.80 6.33 16.44
N PRO A 9 1.50 6.55 16.24
CA PRO A 9 0.62 5.49 15.83
C PRO A 9 1.16 4.94 14.51
N VAL A 10 1.43 3.64 14.47
CA VAL A 10 1.80 2.95 13.23
C VAL A 10 0.73 3.30 12.21
N PRO A 11 1.08 3.85 11.02
CA PRO A 11 0.10 4.21 10.02
C PRO A 11 -0.85 3.04 9.80
N ARG A 12 -2.17 3.30 9.85
CA ARG A 12 -3.15 2.28 9.51
C ARG A 12 -2.82 1.83 8.09
N ARG A 13 -2.40 0.58 7.94
CA ARG A 13 -1.98 0.02 6.65
C ARG A 13 -3.21 -0.16 5.79
N SER A 14 -3.45 0.78 4.90
CA SER A 14 -4.61 0.74 3.99
C SER A 14 -4.40 -0.24 2.85
N TYR A 15 -3.15 -0.56 2.50
CA TYR A 15 -2.80 -1.40 1.36
C TYR A 15 -1.68 -2.39 1.71
N HIS A 16 -1.72 -3.57 1.11
CA HIS A 16 -0.60 -4.51 1.14
C HIS A 16 0.44 -4.15 0.06
N VAL A 17 -0.02 -3.77 -1.13
CA VAL A 17 0.84 -3.51 -2.29
C VAL A 17 0.49 -2.18 -2.95
N PHE A 18 1.51 -1.42 -3.30
CA PHE A 18 1.45 -0.31 -4.25
C PHE A 18 1.98 -0.76 -5.62
N LEU A 19 1.22 -0.59 -6.70
CA LEU A 19 1.69 -0.85 -8.07
C LEU A 19 2.13 0.45 -8.73
N SER A 20 3.42 0.57 -9.04
CA SER A 20 3.98 1.68 -9.82
C SER A 20 4.34 1.20 -11.23
N PHE A 21 3.90 1.92 -12.25
CA PHE A 21 4.07 1.51 -13.64
C PHE A 21 3.89 2.69 -14.61
N ARG A 22 4.43 2.53 -15.82
CA ARG A 22 4.11 3.45 -16.91
C ARG A 22 2.76 3.09 -17.51
N GLY A 23 1.77 3.97 -17.29
CA GLY A 23 0.41 3.76 -17.77
C GLY A 23 0.28 3.57 -19.28
N GLU A 24 1.05 4.32 -20.07
CA GLU A 24 1.07 4.18 -21.54
C GLU A 24 1.60 2.83 -22.02
N ASP A 25 2.51 2.21 -21.26
CA ASP A 25 3.18 0.98 -21.69
C ASP A 25 2.40 -0.27 -21.27
N THR A 26 1.81 -0.29 -20.07
CA THR A 26 1.37 -1.55 -19.44
C THR A 26 -0.01 -1.52 -18.81
N ARG A 27 -0.73 -0.38 -18.79
CA ARG A 27 -2.01 -0.25 -18.06
C ARG A 27 -3.01 -1.34 -18.43
N HIS A 28 -3.32 -1.47 -19.73
CA HIS A 28 -4.44 -2.30 -20.21
C HIS A 28 -4.03 -3.72 -20.59
N GLY A 29 -2.80 -4.12 -20.27
CA GLY A 29 -2.29 -5.47 -20.51
C GLY A 29 -1.71 -6.02 -19.21
N PHE A 30 -0.40 -6.25 -19.21
CA PHE A 30 0.36 -6.83 -18.10
C PHE A 30 -0.06 -6.33 -16.70
N THR A 31 -0.13 -5.00 -16.49
CA THR A 31 -0.38 -4.45 -15.15
C THR A 31 -1.83 -4.65 -14.68
N ASP A 32 -2.81 -4.60 -15.58
CA ASP A 32 -4.21 -4.90 -15.25
C ASP A 32 -4.37 -6.38 -14.87
N HIS A 33 -3.76 -7.28 -15.65
CA HIS A 33 -3.76 -8.70 -15.34
C HIS A 33 -3.09 -9.02 -14.01
N LEU A 34 -1.92 -8.42 -13.74
CA LEU A 34 -1.22 -8.55 -12.46
C LEU A 34 -2.10 -8.08 -11.29
N TYR A 35 -2.73 -6.91 -11.43
CA TYR A 35 -3.63 -6.39 -10.42
C TYR A 35 -4.84 -7.30 -10.17
N ALA A 36 -5.48 -7.79 -11.23
CA ALA A 36 -6.61 -8.70 -11.13
C ALA A 36 -6.21 -9.99 -10.38
N LYS A 37 -5.02 -10.54 -10.65
CA LYS A 37 -4.50 -11.74 -9.97
C LYS A 37 -4.12 -11.49 -8.51
N LEU A 38 -3.49 -10.35 -8.20
CA LEU A 38 -3.26 -9.94 -6.80
C LEU A 38 -4.57 -9.82 -6.02
N LYS A 39 -5.58 -9.19 -6.63
CA LYS A 39 -6.92 -9.06 -6.03
C LYS A 39 -7.58 -10.42 -5.85
N GLN A 40 -7.50 -11.32 -6.84
CA GLN A 40 -7.99 -12.70 -6.73
C GLN A 40 -7.33 -13.45 -5.57
N ARG A 41 -6.05 -13.17 -5.28
CA ARG A 41 -5.30 -13.75 -4.16
C ARG A 41 -5.65 -13.12 -2.80
N GLY A 42 -6.50 -12.10 -2.75
CA GLY A 42 -6.85 -11.37 -1.53
C GLY A 42 -5.83 -10.30 -1.12
N VAL A 43 -4.93 -9.91 -2.03
CA VAL A 43 -3.94 -8.85 -1.76
C VAL A 43 -4.57 -7.48 -2.00
N ILE A 44 -4.81 -6.72 -0.93
CA ILE A 44 -5.29 -5.34 -0.98
C ILE A 44 -4.24 -4.48 -1.69
N THR A 45 -4.55 -4.06 -2.91
CA THR A 45 -3.58 -3.43 -3.82
C THR A 45 -4.06 -2.05 -4.25
N PHE A 46 -3.18 -1.05 -4.14
CA PHE A 46 -3.37 0.25 -4.76
C PHE A 46 -2.74 0.22 -6.16
N MET A 47 -3.54 0.41 -7.20
CA MET A 47 -3.04 0.60 -8.57
C MET A 47 -2.99 2.08 -8.87
N ASP A 48 -1.80 2.59 -9.18
CA ASP A 48 -1.65 3.97 -9.60
C ASP A 48 -2.32 4.25 -10.96
N ASN A 49 -3.08 5.34 -11.05
CA ASN A 49 -3.94 5.65 -12.18
C ASN A 49 -3.34 6.71 -13.11
N GLN A 50 -2.06 6.55 -13.50
CA GLN A 50 -1.29 7.47 -14.38
C GLN A 50 -1.94 7.93 -15.69
N GLY A 51 -3.08 7.38 -16.11
CA GLY A 51 -3.70 7.63 -17.41
C GLY A 51 -4.53 8.90 -17.45
N LEU A 52 -4.89 9.44 -16.28
CA LEU A 52 -5.89 10.50 -16.19
C LEU A 52 -5.32 11.85 -15.76
N LYS A 53 -4.10 11.90 -15.19
CA LYS A 53 -3.57 13.14 -14.59
C LYS A 53 -2.35 13.67 -15.34
N LYS A 54 -2.58 14.28 -16.51
CA LYS A 54 -1.58 15.13 -17.15
C LYS A 54 -1.38 16.39 -16.31
N GLY A 55 -0.17 16.62 -15.79
CA GLY A 55 0.30 17.95 -15.38
C GLY A 55 0.08 18.38 -13.93
N GLN A 56 -0.16 17.48 -12.97
CA GLN A 56 -0.22 17.85 -11.55
C GLN A 56 1.02 17.38 -10.78
N SER A 57 1.22 17.89 -9.56
CA SER A 57 2.13 17.33 -8.56
C SER A 57 1.59 16.02 -8.01
N ILE A 58 2.47 15.16 -7.47
CA ILE A 58 2.05 13.92 -6.78
C ILE A 58 0.98 14.28 -5.75
N SER A 59 -0.22 13.71 -5.91
CA SER A 59 -1.32 13.99 -4.98
C SER A 59 -1.01 13.43 -3.59
N THR A 60 -1.44 14.11 -2.53
CA THR A 60 -1.28 13.67 -1.14
C THR A 60 -1.78 12.25 -0.90
N GLU A 61 -2.86 11.86 -1.58
CA GLU A 61 -3.41 10.50 -1.53
C GLU A 61 -2.42 9.44 -2.04
N LEU A 62 -1.69 9.75 -3.11
CA LEU A 62 -0.72 8.86 -3.72
C LEU A 62 0.52 8.69 -2.82
N LEU A 63 1.01 9.80 -2.24
CA LEU A 63 2.09 9.76 -1.25
C LEU A 63 1.69 8.87 -0.06
N ARG A 64 0.47 9.08 0.45
CA ARG A 64 -0.06 8.27 1.54
C ARG A 64 -0.17 6.80 1.15
N ALA A 65 -0.62 6.48 -0.06
CA ALA A 65 -0.70 5.10 -0.52
C ALA A 65 0.68 4.41 -0.57
N ILE A 66 1.73 5.13 -0.97
CA ILE A 66 3.12 4.62 -0.95
C ILE A 66 3.60 4.36 0.49
N GLU A 67 3.31 5.26 1.42
CA GLU A 67 3.73 5.16 2.83
C GLU A 67 2.97 4.08 3.62
N GLU A 68 1.67 3.94 3.32
CA GLU A 68 0.76 2.99 3.98
C GLU A 68 0.82 1.58 3.36
N SER A 69 1.48 1.40 2.22
CA SER A 69 1.70 0.09 1.60
C SER A 69 2.86 -0.67 2.25
N LEU A 70 2.70 -1.99 2.43
CA LEU A 70 3.77 -2.86 2.94
C LEU A 70 4.87 -3.10 1.90
N PHE A 71 4.46 -3.26 0.65
CA PHE A 71 5.32 -3.52 -0.49
C PHE A 71 4.99 -2.60 -1.65
N SER A 72 5.99 -2.35 -2.50
CA SER A 72 5.78 -1.75 -3.82
C SER A 72 6.22 -2.73 -4.90
N VAL A 73 5.37 -2.98 -5.90
CA VAL A 73 5.77 -3.64 -7.14
C VAL A 73 5.98 -2.57 -8.20
N VAL A 74 7.18 -2.52 -8.78
CA VAL A 74 7.58 -1.48 -9.73
C VAL A 74 7.77 -2.13 -11.10
N VAL A 75 6.84 -1.87 -12.02
CA VAL A 75 6.88 -2.39 -13.40
C VAL A 75 7.68 -1.43 -14.28
N LEU A 76 8.98 -1.71 -14.37
CA LEU A 76 9.96 -0.96 -15.15
C LEU A 76 9.83 -1.38 -16.62
N SER A 77 9.18 -0.51 -17.40
CA SER A 77 8.93 -0.68 -18.84
C SER A 77 9.75 0.30 -19.68
N GLN A 78 9.74 0.10 -21.00
CA GLN A 78 10.62 0.81 -21.94
C GLN A 78 10.58 2.34 -21.81
N ASN A 79 9.40 2.92 -21.56
CA ASN A 79 9.21 4.37 -21.45
C ASN A 79 9.01 4.83 -20.00
N TYR A 80 9.27 3.98 -18.99
CA TYR A 80 9.08 4.33 -17.58
C TYR A 80 9.79 5.63 -17.20
N ALA A 81 11.08 5.74 -17.54
CA ALA A 81 11.88 6.92 -17.21
C ALA A 81 11.50 8.17 -18.01
N SER A 82 10.67 8.08 -19.05
CA SER A 82 10.22 9.29 -19.78
C SER A 82 9.20 10.11 -18.97
N SER A 83 8.54 9.49 -17.99
CA SER A 83 7.57 10.13 -17.11
C SER A 83 8.24 10.66 -15.86
N THR A 84 8.28 11.99 -15.71
CA THR A 84 8.75 12.64 -14.46
C THR A 84 7.95 12.19 -13.24
N TRP A 85 6.66 11.87 -13.44
CA TRP A 85 5.80 11.35 -12.39
C TRP A 85 6.22 9.95 -11.95
N CYS A 86 6.48 9.02 -12.88
CA CYS A 86 6.98 7.68 -12.53
C CYS A 86 8.33 7.76 -11.77
N LEU A 87 9.18 8.73 -12.11
CA LEU A 87 10.47 8.94 -11.46
C LEU A 87 10.32 9.58 -10.06
N ASP A 88 9.44 10.56 -9.91
CA ASP A 88 9.14 11.18 -8.61
C ASP A 88 8.49 10.15 -7.65
N GLU A 89 7.61 9.28 -8.15
CA GLU A 89 7.06 8.14 -7.40
C GLU A 89 8.13 7.14 -6.99
N LEU A 90 9.01 6.74 -7.92
CA LEU A 90 10.08 5.80 -7.64
C LEU A 90 10.99 6.32 -6.51
N ASN A 91 11.32 7.61 -6.55
CA ASN A 91 12.08 8.26 -5.48
C ASN A 91 11.34 8.18 -4.14
N LYS A 92 10.02 8.38 -4.13
CA LYS A 92 9.20 8.25 -2.91
C LYS A 92 9.11 6.81 -2.40
N ILE A 93 9.04 5.83 -3.29
CA ILE A 93 9.08 4.40 -2.93
C ILE A 93 10.41 4.05 -2.26
N VAL A 94 11.53 4.52 -2.82
CA VAL A 94 12.87 4.33 -2.23
C VAL A 94 13.00 5.04 -0.88
N GLU A 95 12.50 6.27 -0.75
CA GLU A 95 12.43 6.97 0.54
C GLU A 95 11.62 6.17 1.58
N SER A 96 10.42 5.69 1.21
CA SER A 96 9.54 4.90 2.07
C SER A 96 10.21 3.60 2.52
N ARG A 97 10.96 2.92 1.63
CA ARG A 97 11.79 1.77 1.99
C ARG A 97 12.84 2.11 3.04
N ARG A 98 13.58 3.21 2.86
CA ARG A 98 14.65 3.61 3.78
C ARG A 98 14.10 4.01 5.15
N LEU A 99 12.96 4.70 5.19
CA LEU A 99 12.36 5.22 6.43
C LEU A 99 11.54 4.17 7.20
N TYR A 100 10.79 3.34 6.50
CA TYR A 100 9.79 2.44 7.09
C TYR A 100 10.08 0.95 6.85
N GLY A 101 11.16 0.61 6.17
CA GLY A 101 11.52 -0.78 5.87
C GLY A 101 10.59 -1.47 4.87
N ARG A 102 9.89 -0.71 4.00
CA ARG A 102 8.99 -1.28 2.99
C ARG A 102 9.74 -2.12 1.96
N GLY A 103 9.16 -3.22 1.53
CA GLY A 103 9.75 -4.07 0.49
C GLY A 103 9.51 -3.50 -0.92
N ILE A 104 10.45 -3.72 -1.83
CA ILE A 104 10.32 -3.33 -3.24
C ILE A 104 10.55 -4.57 -4.11
N PHE A 105 9.65 -4.79 -5.06
CA PHE A 105 9.65 -5.89 -6.02
C PHE A 105 9.76 -5.33 -7.45
N PRO A 106 10.97 -5.23 -8.02
CA PRO A 106 11.12 -4.78 -9.40
C PRO A 106 10.68 -5.85 -10.40
N VAL A 107 9.98 -5.41 -11.44
CA VAL A 107 9.62 -6.20 -12.62
C VAL A 107 10.16 -5.49 -13.85
N PHE A 108 11.15 -6.09 -14.51
CA PHE A 108 11.77 -5.59 -15.73
C PHE A 108 10.97 -6.08 -16.92
N TYR A 109 10.03 -5.26 -17.39
CA TYR A 109 9.06 -5.62 -18.41
C TYR A 109 9.49 -5.09 -19.79
N GLY A 110 9.96 -6.00 -20.64
CA GLY A 110 10.47 -5.68 -21.98
C GLY A 110 11.76 -4.87 -21.98
N VAL A 111 12.49 -4.85 -20.86
CA VAL A 111 13.74 -4.09 -20.70
C VAL A 111 14.82 -4.94 -20.06
N ASP A 112 16.07 -4.67 -20.44
CA ASP A 112 17.24 -5.25 -19.79
C ASP A 112 17.47 -4.57 -18.42
N PRO A 113 17.60 -5.31 -17.30
CA PRO A 113 17.88 -4.72 -15.98
C PRO A 113 19.12 -3.82 -15.96
N SER A 114 20.14 -4.12 -16.77
CA SER A 114 21.34 -3.29 -16.89
C SER A 114 21.05 -1.94 -17.54
N HIS A 115 20.09 -1.86 -18.46
CA HIS A 115 19.66 -0.59 -19.04
C HIS A 115 18.96 0.27 -18.00
N VAL A 116 18.18 -0.32 -17.09
CA VAL A 116 17.59 0.42 -15.97
C VAL A 116 18.67 0.86 -14.97
N ARG A 117 19.54 -0.07 -14.56
CA ARG A 117 20.58 0.14 -13.53
C ARG A 117 21.60 1.20 -13.91
N HIS A 118 22.00 1.23 -15.18
CA HIS A 118 23.01 2.16 -15.69
C HIS A 118 22.42 3.24 -16.59
N GLN A 119 21.08 3.36 -16.61
CA GLN A 119 20.30 4.28 -17.43
C GLN A 119 20.80 4.35 -18.89
N ARG A 120 20.84 3.20 -19.57
CA ARG A 120 21.25 3.02 -20.98
C ARG A 120 20.05 2.89 -21.91
N GLY A 121 20.29 2.99 -23.22
CA GLY A 121 19.25 2.86 -24.24
C GLY A 121 18.12 3.87 -24.03
N LYS A 122 16.87 3.40 -23.97
CA LYS A 122 15.69 4.26 -23.78
C LYS A 122 15.71 5.05 -22.46
N PHE A 123 16.34 4.51 -21.42
CA PHE A 123 16.52 5.24 -20.16
C PHE A 123 17.50 6.41 -20.35
N ALA A 124 18.60 6.22 -21.11
CA ALA A 124 19.52 7.31 -21.44
C ALA A 124 18.82 8.42 -22.22
N GLU A 125 18.06 8.05 -23.27
CA GLU A 125 17.28 9.01 -24.07
C GLU A 125 16.31 9.82 -23.21
N ALA A 126 15.66 9.19 -22.22
CA ALA A 126 14.77 9.89 -21.30
C ALA A 126 15.52 10.89 -20.42
N PHE A 127 16.68 10.51 -19.88
CA PHE A 127 17.46 11.42 -19.04
C PHE A 127 18.07 12.60 -19.79
N ILE A 128 18.47 12.45 -21.06
CA ILE A 128 18.90 13.58 -21.89
C ILE A 128 17.80 14.65 -21.94
N LYS A 129 16.55 14.24 -22.21
CA LYS A 129 15.41 15.16 -22.24
C LYS A 129 15.13 15.80 -20.88
N HIS A 130 15.31 15.06 -19.79
CA HIS A 130 15.15 15.62 -18.44
C HIS A 130 16.27 16.60 -18.09
N GLU A 131 17.50 16.36 -18.53
CA GLU A 131 18.64 17.28 -18.36
C GLU A 131 18.43 18.57 -19.15
N GLU A 132 17.89 18.50 -20.37
CA GLU A 132 17.50 19.68 -21.15
C GLU A 132 16.39 20.50 -20.46
N ARG A 133 15.41 19.82 -19.84
CA ARG A 133 14.24 20.46 -19.25
C ARG A 133 14.46 20.96 -17.81
N PHE A 134 15.27 20.25 -17.04
CA PHE A 134 15.49 20.45 -15.60
C PHE A 134 16.97 20.67 -15.29
N GLY A 135 17.73 21.21 -16.25
CA GLY A 135 19.18 21.42 -16.12
C GLY A 135 19.59 22.25 -14.90
N ASP A 136 18.71 23.10 -14.38
CA ASP A 136 18.96 23.88 -13.16
C ASP A 136 18.74 23.07 -11.86
N ASP A 137 18.01 21.95 -11.92
CA ASP A 137 17.70 21.07 -10.77
C ASP A 137 18.45 19.74 -10.89
N GLN A 138 19.78 19.83 -10.87
CA GLN A 138 20.69 18.67 -10.93
C GLN A 138 20.46 17.68 -9.78
N ASP A 139 20.03 18.16 -8.62
CA ASP A 139 19.73 17.32 -7.46
C ASP A 139 18.51 16.43 -7.70
N LYS A 140 17.48 16.92 -8.40
CA LYS A 140 16.33 16.10 -8.81
C LYS A 140 16.73 15.02 -9.81
N ILE A 141 17.52 15.35 -10.81
CA ILE A 141 18.01 14.38 -11.80
C ILE A 141 18.86 13.29 -11.13
N ARG A 142 19.77 13.69 -10.23
CA ARG A 142 20.58 12.74 -9.45
C ARG A 142 19.72 11.78 -8.63
N ARG A 143 18.73 12.29 -7.90
CA ARG A 143 17.81 11.45 -7.11
C ARG A 143 17.07 10.42 -7.96
N TRP A 144 16.62 10.81 -9.16
CA TRP A 144 15.98 9.87 -10.09
C TRP A 144 16.93 8.77 -10.58
N ARG A 145 18.18 9.11 -10.92
CA ARG A 145 19.20 8.14 -11.32
C ARG A 145 19.53 7.17 -10.18
N ASP A 146 19.70 7.69 -8.97
CA ASP A 146 20.00 6.90 -7.78
C ASP A 146 18.84 5.94 -7.45
N ALA A 147 17.60 6.40 -7.52
CA ALA A 147 16.42 5.57 -7.27
C ALA A 147 16.28 4.41 -8.27
N LEU A 148 16.49 4.67 -9.57
CA LEU A 148 16.49 3.62 -10.60
C LEU A 148 17.62 2.62 -10.37
N THR A 149 18.81 3.10 -10.04
CA THR A 149 19.97 2.27 -9.77
C THR A 149 19.72 1.37 -8.56
N GLU A 150 19.22 1.92 -7.46
CA GLU A 150 18.90 1.17 -6.24
C GLU A 150 17.86 0.08 -6.52
N VAL A 151 16.74 0.43 -7.17
CA VAL A 151 15.67 -0.54 -7.46
C VAL A 151 16.15 -1.62 -8.43
N ALA A 152 16.95 -1.27 -9.45
CA ALA A 152 17.50 -2.23 -10.40
C ALA A 152 18.60 -3.14 -9.81
N ASN A 153 19.10 -2.83 -8.62
CA ASN A 153 20.03 -3.69 -7.87
C ASN A 153 19.32 -4.73 -6.99
N LEU A 154 17.99 -4.68 -6.90
CA LEU A 154 17.21 -5.66 -6.14
C LEU A 154 16.88 -6.88 -6.99
N SER A 155 16.72 -8.02 -6.32
CA SER A 155 16.17 -9.22 -6.94
C SER A 155 14.73 -8.96 -7.38
N GLY A 156 14.42 -9.33 -8.61
CA GLY A 156 13.12 -9.15 -9.22
C GLY A 156 12.86 -10.13 -10.34
N TRP A 157 11.95 -9.78 -11.23
CA TRP A 157 11.57 -10.62 -12.37
C TRP A 157 11.87 -9.92 -13.68
N GLU A 158 12.33 -10.68 -14.66
CA GLU A 158 12.50 -10.24 -16.04
C GLU A 158 11.41 -10.88 -16.89
N SER A 159 10.79 -10.10 -17.77
CA SER A 159 9.76 -10.61 -18.68
C SER A 159 10.30 -11.27 -19.94
N LYS A 160 11.60 -11.13 -20.20
CA LYS A 160 12.22 -11.67 -21.40
C LYS A 160 12.18 -13.20 -21.35
N ASP A 161 11.81 -13.81 -22.47
CA ASP A 161 11.77 -15.27 -22.67
C ASP A 161 10.83 -16.01 -21.70
N ARG A 162 9.77 -15.36 -21.22
CA ARG A 162 8.74 -15.94 -20.35
C ARG A 162 7.34 -15.65 -20.84
N ASP A 163 6.44 -16.60 -20.65
CA ASP A 163 5.01 -16.37 -20.84
C ASP A 163 4.47 -15.39 -19.79
N GLU A 164 3.66 -14.43 -20.25
CA GLU A 164 3.12 -13.37 -19.39
C GLU A 164 2.33 -13.93 -18.19
N GLY A 165 1.51 -14.97 -18.44
CA GLY A 165 0.72 -15.62 -17.39
C GLY A 165 1.59 -16.23 -16.30
N GLU A 166 2.62 -16.98 -16.69
CA GLU A 166 3.56 -17.61 -15.75
C GLU A 166 4.35 -16.57 -14.94
N LEU A 167 4.75 -15.48 -15.60
CA LEU A 167 5.42 -14.35 -14.95
C LEU A 167 4.51 -13.73 -13.88
N ILE A 168 3.25 -13.47 -14.21
CA ILE A 168 2.28 -12.89 -13.28
C ILE A 168 2.06 -13.81 -12.08
N GLU A 169 1.86 -15.10 -12.30
CA GLU A 169 1.72 -16.08 -11.21
C GLU A 169 2.95 -16.10 -10.32
N SER A 170 4.15 -16.12 -10.90
CA SER A 170 5.40 -16.06 -10.14
C SER A 170 5.52 -14.78 -9.29
N ILE A 171 5.09 -13.63 -9.81
CA ILE A 171 5.09 -12.35 -9.06
C ILE A 171 4.08 -12.41 -7.92
N VAL A 172 2.84 -12.82 -8.17
CA VAL A 172 1.77 -12.92 -7.15
C VAL A 172 2.19 -13.84 -6.02
N GLU A 173 2.81 -14.98 -6.33
CA GLU A 173 3.29 -15.95 -5.37
C GLU A 173 4.47 -15.39 -4.56
N GLY A 174 5.38 -14.65 -5.21
CA GLY A 174 6.46 -13.94 -4.55
C GLY A 174 5.95 -12.89 -3.55
N VAL A 175 5.00 -12.06 -3.97
CA VAL A 175 4.33 -11.08 -3.11
C VAL A 175 3.63 -11.77 -1.95
N TRP A 176 2.83 -12.81 -2.22
CA TRP A 176 2.07 -13.52 -1.21
C TRP A 176 2.96 -14.18 -0.15
N LYS A 177 4.07 -14.78 -0.55
CA LYS A 177 5.06 -15.39 0.38
C LYS A 177 5.65 -14.37 1.34
N ASN A 178 5.89 -13.14 0.89
CA ASN A 178 6.43 -12.06 1.71
C ASN A 178 5.33 -11.38 2.57
N LEU A 179 4.10 -11.33 2.06
CA LEU A 179 2.97 -10.73 2.75
C LEU A 179 2.42 -11.61 3.87
N ARG A 180 2.27 -12.92 3.63
CA ARG A 180 1.64 -13.86 4.56
C ARG A 180 2.17 -13.78 6.00
N PRO A 181 3.50 -13.68 6.25
CA PRO A 181 4.03 -13.54 7.61
C PRO A 181 3.71 -12.21 8.29
N GLN A 182 3.32 -11.18 7.53
CA GLN A 182 2.97 -9.85 8.05
C GLN A 182 1.47 -9.68 8.33
N LEU A 183 0.65 -10.66 7.91
CA LEU A 183 -0.78 -10.66 8.18
C LEU A 183 -1.04 -11.15 9.61
N PRO A 184 -1.98 -10.53 10.34
CA PRO A 184 -2.43 -11.04 11.63
C PRO A 184 -2.85 -12.50 11.52
N SER A 185 -2.52 -13.32 12.52
CA SER A 185 -3.01 -14.69 12.52
C SER A 185 -4.54 -14.71 12.67
N LEU A 186 -5.15 -15.85 12.31
CA LEU A 186 -6.57 -16.07 12.57
C LEU A 186 -6.89 -15.90 14.06
N VAL A 187 -5.97 -16.34 14.93
CA VAL A 187 -6.10 -16.22 16.40
C VAL A 187 -6.07 -14.75 16.83
N ASP A 188 -5.14 -13.95 16.31
CA ASP A 188 -5.07 -12.51 16.60
C ASP A 188 -6.34 -11.80 16.15
N THR A 189 -6.85 -12.18 14.98
CA THR A 189 -8.08 -11.61 14.42
C THR A 189 -9.28 -11.96 15.30
N LEU A 190 -9.40 -13.22 15.74
CA LEU A 190 -10.45 -13.66 16.64
C LEU A 190 -10.36 -12.97 18.02
N ASN A 191 -9.17 -12.81 18.58
CA ASN A 191 -8.97 -12.11 19.85
C ASN A 191 -9.37 -10.63 19.77
N VAL A 192 -9.09 -9.96 18.65
CA VAL A 192 -9.54 -8.58 18.40
C VAL A 192 -11.06 -8.51 18.30
N ILE A 193 -11.68 -9.46 17.57
CA ILE A 193 -13.14 -9.53 17.47
C ILE A 193 -13.77 -9.79 18.84
N ASP A 194 -13.25 -10.74 19.61
CA ASP A 194 -13.74 -11.09 20.94
C ASP A 194 -13.64 -9.91 21.91
N SER A 195 -12.50 -9.20 21.89
CA SER A 195 -12.33 -7.98 22.70
C SER A 195 -13.34 -6.89 22.34
N ASN A 196 -13.59 -6.67 21.03
CA ASN A 196 -14.57 -5.69 20.58
C ASN A 196 -16.01 -6.09 20.96
N ILE A 197 -16.34 -7.38 20.90
CA ILE A 197 -17.65 -7.90 21.34
C ILE A 197 -17.85 -7.64 22.83
N GLN A 198 -16.84 -7.93 23.66
CA GLN A 198 -16.90 -7.68 25.10
C GLN A 198 -17.10 -6.19 25.43
N GLU A 199 -16.45 -5.29 24.68
CA GLU A 199 -16.63 -3.84 24.83
C GLU A 199 -18.06 -3.41 24.47
N ILE A 200 -18.60 -3.90 23.35
CA ILE A 200 -19.98 -3.62 22.92
C ILE A 200 -20.98 -4.15 23.95
N ASP A 201 -20.79 -5.37 24.44
CA ASP A 201 -21.65 -5.97 25.47
C ASP A 201 -21.65 -5.13 26.76
N GLY A 202 -20.50 -4.58 27.14
CA GLY A 202 -20.39 -3.64 28.26
C GLY A 202 -21.23 -2.38 28.04
N ILE A 203 -21.12 -1.74 26.87
CA ILE A 203 -21.88 -0.54 26.51
C ILE A 203 -23.38 -0.81 26.48
N VAL A 204 -23.80 -1.95 25.91
CA VAL A 204 -25.20 -2.35 25.85
C VAL A 204 -25.74 -2.57 27.26
N ARG A 205 -24.98 -3.25 28.13
CA ARG A 205 -25.37 -3.48 29.53
C ARG A 205 -25.51 -2.17 30.29
N GLU A 206 -24.54 -1.27 30.20
CA GLU A 206 -24.59 0.05 30.84
C GLU A 206 -25.78 0.87 30.34
N SER A 207 -26.06 0.82 29.03
CA SER A 207 -27.21 1.51 28.43
C SER A 207 -28.55 0.97 28.93
N LEU A 208 -28.67 -0.36 29.05
CA LEU A 208 -29.85 -1.00 29.63
C LEU A 208 -30.01 -0.66 31.11
N GLU A 209 -28.93 -0.71 31.90
CA GLU A 209 -28.94 -0.32 33.31
C GLU A 209 -29.36 1.14 33.50
N ASN A 210 -28.92 2.04 32.62
CA ASN A 210 -29.34 3.44 32.63
C ASN A 210 -30.80 3.65 32.21
N PHE A 211 -31.30 2.87 31.25
CA PHE A 211 -32.71 2.94 30.80
C PHE A 211 -33.68 2.40 31.84
N TYR A 212 -33.32 1.30 32.51
CA TYR A 212 -34.11 0.68 33.57
C TYR A 212 -33.84 1.27 34.96
N ARG A 213 -32.93 2.25 35.07
CA ARG A 213 -32.67 2.95 36.33
C ARG A 213 -33.97 3.59 36.80
N PRO A 214 -34.48 3.22 37.99
CA PRO A 214 -35.69 3.85 38.52
C PRO A 214 -35.42 5.35 38.62
N LYS A 215 -36.32 6.18 38.07
CA LYS A 215 -36.32 7.61 38.39
C LYS A 215 -36.60 7.72 39.89
N GLN A 216 -35.53 7.83 40.69
CA GLN A 216 -35.69 8.28 42.06
C GLN A 216 -36.27 9.69 41.98
N ASN A 217 -37.49 9.83 42.51
CA ASN A 217 -38.36 11.03 42.52
C ASN A 217 -39.55 11.04 41.54
N ASP A 218 -40.26 9.91 41.40
CA ASP A 218 -41.68 9.94 40.99
C ASP A 218 -42.55 9.31 42.11
N PRO A 219 -43.24 10.12 42.93
CA PRO A 219 -43.99 9.63 44.09
C PRO A 219 -45.25 8.81 43.75
N ASP A 220 -45.66 8.72 42.47
CA ASP A 220 -46.91 8.05 42.06
C ASP A 220 -46.73 6.72 41.30
N ARG A 221 -45.49 6.20 41.17
CA ARG A 221 -45.26 4.95 40.40
C ARG A 221 -45.32 3.69 41.29
N GLN A 222 -46.44 2.96 41.20
CA GLN A 222 -46.55 1.60 41.77
C GLN A 222 -45.54 0.63 41.12
N PRO A 223 -45.01 -0.36 41.88
CA PRO A 223 -43.96 -1.25 41.41
C PRO A 223 -44.51 -2.16 40.29
N THR A 224 -44.07 -1.93 39.05
CA THR A 224 -44.29 -2.91 37.99
C THR A 224 -43.34 -4.09 38.24
N LYS A 225 -43.92 -5.29 38.28
CA LYS A 225 -43.20 -6.56 38.49
C LYS A 225 -42.01 -6.65 37.53
N CYS A 226 -40.79 -6.74 38.07
CA CYS A 226 -39.60 -7.09 37.29
C CYS A 226 -39.86 -8.40 36.53
N CYS A 227 -39.93 -8.32 35.20
CA CYS A 227 -39.65 -9.49 34.38
C CYS A 227 -38.15 -9.74 34.47
N CYS A 228 -37.76 -10.79 35.19
CA CYS A 228 -36.43 -11.37 35.08
C CYS A 228 -36.24 -11.86 33.63
N PHE A 229 -35.69 -11.03 32.76
CA PHE A 229 -35.05 -11.51 31.55
C PHE A 229 -33.70 -12.09 31.95
N SER A 230 -33.66 -13.40 32.15
CA SER A 230 -32.40 -14.13 32.14
C SER A 230 -31.86 -14.06 30.72
N ILE A 231 -30.89 -13.17 30.48
CA ILE A 231 -30.03 -13.27 29.31
C ILE A 231 -29.03 -14.37 29.63
N ARG A 232 -29.33 -15.60 29.20
CA ARG A 232 -28.29 -16.62 29.01
C ARG A 232 -27.58 -16.27 27.71
N LEU A 233 -26.32 -15.87 27.83
CA LEU A 233 -25.33 -16.00 26.75
C LEU A 233 -25.03 -17.49 26.53
#